data_AF-A0A382Y1C4-F1
#
_entry.id   AF-A0A382Y1C4-F1
#
_cell.length_a   1.000
_cell.length_b   1.000
_cell.length_c   1.000
_cell.angle_alpha   90.00
_cell.angle_beta   90.00
_cell.angle_gamma   90.00
#
_symmetry.space_group_name_H-M   'P 1'
#
loop_
_entity.id
_entity.type
_entity.pdbx_description
1 polymer ?
#
loop_
_entity_poly.entity_id
_entity_poly.type
_entity_poly.pdbx_seq_one_letter_code
_entity_poly.pdbx_strand_id
1 'polypeptide(L)'
;PGAAYTEKNGLFVNLEGKLQKAYKASYPPGEAREDWIIFKDLANMMKQPFGYNNVKHLRESIYKHIQPKINNKAENKNKIDFVDDTILIKSIDYYYTNPIARSSKVMSECKQISKRFLFTGIEKAS
;
A
#
# COMPACT_ATOMS: atom_id res chain seq x y z
N PRO A 1 -2.63 -13.17 -12.13
CA PRO A 1 -1.53 -12.21 -11.86
C PRO A 1 -2.08 -10.78 -11.92
N GLY A 2 -1.83 -9.96 -10.91
CA GLY A 2 -2.34 -8.58 -10.82
C GLY A 2 -1.35 -7.54 -11.34
N ALA A 3 -1.85 -6.33 -11.58
CA ALA A 3 -1.06 -5.19 -12.06
C ALA A 3 -0.37 -4.44 -10.90
N ALA A 4 0.87 -3.99 -11.12
CA ALA A 4 1.59 -3.13 -10.19
C ALA A 4 0.94 -1.74 -10.05
N TYR A 5 1.36 -0.96 -9.05
CA TYR A 5 0.81 0.39 -8.82
C TYR A 5 1.06 1.37 -9.97
N THR A 6 2.11 1.15 -10.77
CA THR A 6 2.45 1.91 -11.98
C THR A 6 1.69 1.46 -13.23
N GLU A 7 1.03 0.30 -13.17
CA GLU A 7 0.44 -0.38 -14.34
C GLU A 7 -1.09 -0.27 -14.39
N LYS A 8 -1.70 0.40 -13.40
CA LYS A 8 -3.15 0.56 -13.28
C LYS A 8 -3.55 1.94 -12.83
N ASN A 9 -4.77 2.35 -13.18
CA ASN A 9 -5.35 3.60 -12.70
C ASN A 9 -6.00 3.39 -11.32
N GLY A 10 -5.23 3.60 -10.26
CA GLY A 10 -5.62 3.34 -8.88
C GLY A 10 -6.16 4.55 -8.11
N LEU A 11 -6.91 4.27 -7.04
CA LEU A 11 -7.29 5.24 -6.01
C LEU A 11 -6.61 4.83 -4.70
N PHE A 12 -5.91 5.75 -4.06
CA PHE A 12 -5.19 5.52 -2.80
C PHE A 12 -5.59 6.57 -1.77
N VAL A 13 -5.57 6.20 -0.49
CA VAL A 13 -5.85 7.14 0.63
C VAL A 13 -4.62 7.16 1.54
N ASN A 14 -4.12 8.36 1.86
CA ASN A 14 -3.00 8.52 2.78
C ASN A 14 -3.46 8.52 4.26
N LEU A 15 -2.51 8.62 5.19
CA LEU A 15 -2.79 8.63 6.64
C LEU A 15 -3.63 9.83 7.09
N GLU A 16 -3.61 10.93 6.33
CA GLU A 16 -4.43 12.12 6.56
C GLU A 16 -5.88 11.93 6.07
N GLY A 17 -6.19 10.80 5.44
CA GLY A 17 -7.51 10.52 4.87
C GLY A 17 -7.74 11.14 3.49
N LYS A 18 -6.72 11.68 2.84
CA LYS A 18 -6.83 12.31 1.51
C LYS A 18 -6.83 11.28 0.39
N LEU A 19 -7.86 11.31 -0.43
CA LEU A 19 -7.97 10.47 -1.63
C LEU A 19 -7.10 11.01 -2.76
N GLN A 20 -6.26 10.14 -3.31
CA GLN A 20 -5.28 10.41 -4.36
C GLN A 20 -5.51 9.48 -5.55
N LYS A 21 -5.32 10.01 -6.76
CA LYS A 21 -5.41 9.24 -8.00
C LYS A 21 -4.01 8.92 -8.49
N ALA A 22 -3.76 7.65 -8.78
CA ALA A 22 -2.58 7.21 -9.52
C ALA A 22 -2.96 6.96 -10.97
N TYR A 23 -2.15 7.48 -11.89
CA TYR A 23 -2.33 7.28 -13.31
C TYR A 23 -1.40 6.19 -13.80
N LYS A 24 -1.93 5.36 -14.70
CA LYS A 24 -1.17 4.29 -15.34
C LYS A 24 -0.01 4.87 -16.15
N ALA A 25 1.21 4.41 -15.85
CA ALA A 25 2.42 4.78 -16.57
C ALA A 25 2.84 3.72 -17.61
N SER A 26 2.59 2.44 -17.34
CA SER A 26 2.89 1.33 -18.24
C SER A 26 1.76 0.30 -18.26
N TYR A 27 1.87 -0.72 -19.12
CA TYR A 27 0.92 -1.83 -19.16
C TYR A 27 1.43 -3.01 -18.31
N PRO A 28 0.53 -3.82 -17.71
CA PRO A 28 0.93 -5.01 -16.97
C PRO A 28 1.68 -6.00 -17.88
N PRO A 29 2.74 -6.67 -17.38
CA PRO A 29 3.54 -7.58 -18.17
C PRO A 29 2.83 -8.92 -18.42
N GLY A 30 3.03 -9.50 -19.60
CA GLY A 30 2.49 -10.82 -19.96
C GLY A 30 0.97 -10.87 -19.91
N GLU A 31 0.42 -11.86 -19.20
CA GLU A 31 -1.03 -12.05 -19.03
C GLU A 31 -1.59 -11.37 -17.76
N ALA A 32 -0.81 -10.48 -17.13
CA ALA A 32 -1.29 -9.73 -15.97
C ALA A 32 -2.44 -8.78 -16.35
N ARG A 33 -3.40 -8.61 -15.44
CA ARG A 33 -4.58 -7.76 -15.64
C ARG A 33 -4.79 -6.84 -14.43
N GLU A 34 -5.59 -5.79 -14.60
CA GLU A 34 -5.99 -4.95 -13.47
C GLU A 34 -6.80 -5.78 -12.45
N ASP A 35 -6.56 -5.53 -11.16
CA ASP A 35 -7.10 -6.37 -10.08
C ASP A 35 -8.63 -6.45 -10.09
N TRP A 36 -9.31 -5.33 -10.36
CA TRP A 36 -10.79 -5.30 -10.38
C TRP A 36 -11.37 -6.18 -11.49
N ILE A 37 -10.66 -6.35 -12.62
CA ILE A 37 -11.07 -7.23 -13.72
C ILE A 37 -10.94 -8.68 -13.25
N ILE A 38 -9.83 -9.02 -12.60
CA ILE A 38 -9.59 -10.36 -12.05
C ILE A 38 -10.69 -10.73 -11.06
N PHE A 39 -11.03 -9.83 -10.14
CA PHE A 39 -12.13 -10.06 -9.20
C PHE A 39 -13.48 -10.17 -9.89
N LYS A 40 -13.77 -9.32 -10.89
CA LYS A 40 -15.01 -9.40 -11.66
C LYS A 40 -15.14 -10.73 -12.40
N ASP A 41 -14.09 -11.18 -13.07
CA ASP A 41 -14.06 -12.46 -13.80
C ASP A 41 -14.25 -13.64 -12.84
N LEU A 42 -13.59 -13.60 -11.67
CA LEU A 42 -13.77 -14.61 -10.62
C LEU A 42 -15.21 -14.64 -10.10
N ALA A 43 -15.80 -13.48 -9.83
CA ALA A 43 -17.17 -13.36 -9.34
C ALA A 43 -18.20 -13.88 -10.37
N ASN A 44 -17.96 -13.60 -11.66
CA ASN A 44 -18.76 -14.15 -12.75
C ASN A 44 -18.65 -15.68 -12.82
N MET A 45 -17.45 -16.24 -12.66
CA MET A 45 -17.23 -17.69 -12.61
C MET A 45 -17.95 -18.34 -11.42
N MET A 46 -18.03 -17.64 -10.29
CA MET A 46 -18.80 -18.04 -9.10
C MET A 46 -20.31 -17.79 -9.22
N LYS A 47 -20.80 -17.28 -10.36
CA LYS A 47 -22.20 -16.91 -10.60
C LYS A 47 -22.74 -15.85 -9.62
N GLN A 48 -21.87 -14.99 -9.09
CA GLN A 48 -22.20 -13.88 -8.19
C GLN A 48 -21.65 -12.54 -8.71
N PRO A 49 -22.24 -11.94 -9.76
CA PRO A 49 -21.70 -10.73 -10.36
C PRO A 49 -21.86 -9.51 -9.45
N PHE A 50 -20.84 -8.65 -9.39
CA PHE A 50 -20.83 -7.48 -8.50
C PHE A 50 -21.75 -6.30 -8.91
N GLY A 51 -22.52 -6.44 -10.00
CA GLY A 51 -23.47 -5.40 -10.43
C GLY A 51 -22.83 -4.15 -11.07
N TYR A 52 -21.53 -4.13 -11.33
CA TYR A 52 -20.85 -3.07 -12.09
C TYR A 52 -20.11 -3.60 -13.31
N ASN A 53 -20.39 -2.98 -14.47
CA ASN A 53 -19.84 -3.39 -15.75
C ASN A 53 -18.59 -2.61 -16.17
N ASN A 54 -18.42 -1.39 -15.65
CA ASN A 54 -17.38 -0.44 -16.03
C ASN A 54 -16.65 0.10 -14.79
N VAL A 55 -15.35 0.40 -14.94
CA VAL A 55 -14.52 1.17 -13.99
C VAL A 55 -15.19 2.46 -13.53
N LYS A 56 -15.91 3.17 -14.41
CA LYS A 56 -16.61 4.41 -14.03
C LYS A 56 -17.64 4.17 -12.92
N HIS A 57 -18.50 3.16 -13.08
CA HIS A 57 -19.49 2.78 -12.07
C HIS A 57 -18.84 2.28 -10.77
N LEU A 58 -17.75 1.50 -10.89
CA LEU A 58 -16.98 1.09 -9.72
C LEU A 58 -16.46 2.30 -8.95
N ARG A 59 -15.91 3.30 -9.64
CA ARG A 59 -15.42 4.54 -9.02
C ARG A 59 -16.55 5.36 -8.39
N GLU A 60 -17.69 5.48 -9.06
CA GLU A 60 -18.87 6.15 -8.51
C GLU A 60 -19.33 5.50 -7.19
N SER A 61 -19.36 4.16 -7.15
CA SER A 61 -19.66 3.39 -5.93
C SER A 61 -18.64 3.67 -4.82
N ILE A 62 -17.35 3.67 -5.16
CA ILE A 62 -16.27 4.00 -4.22
C ILE A 62 -16.43 5.42 -3.67
N TYR A 63 -16.66 6.42 -4.53
CA TYR A 63 -16.83 7.80 -4.09
C TYR A 63 -18.05 7.96 -3.17
N LYS A 64 -19.17 7.31 -3.50
CA LYS A 64 -20.38 7.32 -2.66
C LYS A 64 -20.09 6.75 -1.25
N HIS A 65 -19.24 5.72 -1.15
CA HIS A 65 -18.89 5.12 0.13
C HIS A 65 -17.84 5.93 0.92
N ILE A 66 -16.92 6.62 0.23
CA ILE A 66 -15.81 7.36 0.86
C ILE A 66 -16.17 8.81 1.21
N GLN A 67 -17.00 9.50 0.41
CA GLN A 67 -17.42 10.89 0.66
C GLN A 67 -17.86 11.20 2.10
N PRO A 68 -18.73 10.39 2.75
CA PRO A 68 -19.14 10.69 4.13
C PRO A 68 -18.00 10.57 5.14
N LYS A 69 -16.95 9.79 4.85
CA LYS A 69 -15.80 9.59 5.74
C LYS A 69 -14.75 10.70 5.64
N ILE A 70 -14.64 11.36 4.49
CA ILE A 70 -13.70 12.48 4.28
C ILE A 70 -14.24 13.76 4.92
N ASN A 71 -15.56 14.01 4.84
CA ASN A 71 -16.16 15.25 5.32
C ASN A 71 -16.31 15.31 6.85
N ASN A 72 -16.41 14.15 7.51
CA ASN A 72 -16.45 14.06 8.96
C ASN A 72 -15.02 14.06 9.52
N LYS A 73 -14.43 15.25 9.70
CA LYS A 73 -13.31 15.39 10.64
C LYS A 73 -13.81 15.00 12.02
N ALA A 74 -13.54 13.77 12.44
CA ALA A 74 -13.85 13.33 13.79
C ALA A 74 -12.96 14.13 14.76
N GLU A 75 -13.53 15.16 15.38
CA GLU A 75 -12.97 15.74 16.60
C GLU A 75 -13.10 14.67 17.69
N ASN A 76 -12.04 13.89 17.91
CA ASN A 76 -11.98 12.95 19.02
C ASN A 76 -11.94 13.73 20.34
N LYS A 77 -13.11 14.09 20.87
CA LYS A 77 -13.30 14.69 22.21
C LYS A 77 -13.42 13.64 23.31
N ASN A 78 -12.95 12.42 23.06
CA ASN A 78 -13.00 11.37 24.06
C ASN A 78 -12.00 11.73 25.16
N LYS A 79 -12.47 11.71 26.41
CA LYS A 79 -11.60 11.79 27.57
C LYS A 79 -10.82 10.47 27.61
N ILE A 80 -9.50 10.54 27.44
CA ILE A 80 -8.62 9.36 27.40
C ILE A 80 -7.94 9.25 28.76
N ASP A 81 -8.09 8.10 29.42
CA ASP A 81 -7.33 7.76 30.61
C ASP A 81 -6.01 7.12 30.20
N PHE A 82 -4.89 7.69 30.66
CA PHE A 82 -3.56 7.14 30.38
C PHE A 82 -3.29 5.97 31.33
N VAL A 83 -2.81 4.86 30.78
CA VAL A 83 -2.37 3.68 31.53
C VAL A 83 -0.87 3.55 31.35
N ASP A 84 -0.15 3.23 32.43
CA ASP A 84 1.27 2.91 32.38
C ASP A 84 1.44 1.44 31.98
N ASP A 85 1.93 1.22 30.77
CA ASP A 85 2.22 -0.11 30.22
C ASP A 85 3.44 -0.04 29.29
N THR A 86 4.15 -1.15 29.18
CA THR A 86 5.34 -1.27 28.36
C THR A 86 4.98 -1.42 26.88
N ILE A 87 5.43 -0.47 26.05
CA ILE A 87 5.20 -0.52 24.60
C ILE A 87 6.25 -1.42 23.95
N LEU A 88 5.83 -2.60 23.50
CA LEU A 88 6.67 -3.51 22.71
C LEU A 88 6.81 -3.02 21.26
N ILE A 89 7.96 -2.43 20.94
CA ILE A 89 8.27 -1.99 19.56
C ILE A 89 8.87 -3.16 18.78
N LYS A 90 8.14 -3.68 17.79
CA LYS A 90 8.71 -4.64 16.83
C LYS A 90 9.55 -3.90 15.81
N SER A 91 10.83 -4.26 15.71
CA SER A 91 11.72 -3.76 14.66
C SER A 91 11.19 -4.18 13.28
N ILE A 92 11.01 -3.22 12.39
CA ILE A 92 10.58 -3.44 11.00
C ILE A 92 11.79 -3.20 10.10
N ASP A 93 11.98 -4.10 9.13
CA ASP A 93 12.99 -3.92 8.10
C ASP A 93 12.54 -2.89 7.06
N TYR A 94 13.05 -1.67 7.21
CA TYR A 94 12.71 -0.54 6.34
C TYR A 94 12.88 -0.84 4.85
N TYR A 95 13.94 -1.57 4.47
CA TYR A 95 14.25 -1.82 3.07
C TYR A 95 13.37 -2.93 2.47
N TYR A 96 12.78 -3.80 3.30
CA TYR A 96 11.97 -4.96 2.88
C TYR A 96 10.50 -4.89 3.35
N THR A 97 9.94 -3.67 3.38
CA THR A 97 8.55 -3.41 3.84
C THR A 97 7.48 -4.07 2.95
N ASN A 98 7.66 -4.09 1.64
CA ASN A 98 6.66 -4.57 0.69
C ASN A 98 7.25 -5.51 -0.38
N PRO A 99 6.43 -6.25 -1.14
CA PRO A 99 6.92 -7.18 -2.16
C PRO A 99 7.80 -6.53 -3.24
N ILE A 100 7.50 -5.29 -3.63
CA ILE A 100 8.27 -4.56 -4.66
C ILE A 100 9.68 -4.26 -4.15
N ALA A 101 9.78 -3.78 -2.90
CA ALA A 101 11.06 -3.48 -2.25
C ALA A 101 11.87 -4.76 -1.99
N ARG A 102 11.21 -5.86 -1.60
CA ARG A 102 11.87 -7.17 -1.42
C ARG A 102 12.44 -7.75 -2.70
N SER A 103 11.76 -7.57 -3.83
CA SER A 103 12.25 -8.02 -5.14
C SER A 103 13.26 -7.05 -5.77
N SER A 104 13.54 -5.90 -5.15
CA SER A 104 14.47 -4.91 -5.69
C SER A 104 15.92 -5.24 -5.35
N LYS A 105 16.76 -5.28 -6.39
CA LYS A 105 18.22 -5.39 -6.25
C LYS A 105 18.78 -4.21 -5.46
N VAL A 106 18.35 -2.99 -5.80
CA VAL A 106 18.83 -1.75 -5.16
C VAL A 106 18.51 -1.73 -3.67
N MET A 107 17.29 -2.10 -3.27
CA MET A 107 16.92 -2.12 -1.85
C MET A 107 17.69 -3.19 -1.08
N SER A 108 17.99 -4.32 -1.72
CA SER A 108 18.83 -5.38 -1.14
C SER A 108 20.26 -4.89 -0.86
N GLU A 109 20.84 -4.14 -1.80
CA GLU A 109 22.16 -3.50 -1.63
C GLU A 109 22.13 -2.44 -0.51
N CYS A 110 21.13 -1.55 -0.50
CA CYS A 110 20.98 -0.54 0.56
C CYS A 110 20.87 -1.18 1.95
N LYS A 111 20.15 -2.31 2.07
CA LYS A 111 20.02 -3.07 3.31
C LYS A 111 21.33 -3.71 3.76
N GLN A 112 22.16 -4.16 2.83
CA GLN A 112 23.49 -4.69 3.17
C GLN A 112 24.40 -3.58 3.68
N ILE A 113 24.37 -2.42 3.03
CA ILE A 113 25.15 -1.24 3.42
C ILE A 113 24.73 -0.75 4.81
N SER A 114 23.42 -0.67 5.10
CA SER A 114 22.92 -0.20 6.41
C SER A 114 23.31 -1.11 7.58
N LYS A 115 23.53 -2.41 7.31
CA LYS A 115 24.01 -3.39 8.30
C LYS A 115 25.52 -3.38 8.48
N ARG A 116 26.26 -2.83 7.52
CA ARG A 116 27.71 -2.72 7.61
C ARG A 116 28.01 -1.60 8.61
N PHE A 117 28.50 -1.97 9.79
CA PHE A 117 29.00 -0.98 10.74
C PHE A 117 30.03 -0.09 10.04
N LEU A 118 29.86 1.23 10.15
CA LEU A 118 30.88 2.18 9.72
C LEU A 118 32.14 1.87 10.53
N PHE A 119 33.19 1.41 9.85
CA PHE A 119 34.49 1.18 10.45
C PHE A 119 34.99 2.54 10.98
N THR A 120 34.91 2.78 12.28
CA THR A 120 35.28 4.07 12.90
C THR A 120 36.80 4.31 12.94
N GLY A 121 37.59 3.49 12.24
CA GLY A 121 39.04 3.68 12.07
C GLY A 121 39.89 3.29 13.29
N ILE A 122 39.28 2.91 14.41
CA ILE A 122 39.97 2.66 15.69
C ILE A 122 40.51 1.21 15.81
N GLU A 123 39.96 0.26 15.03
CA GLU A 123 40.31 -1.17 15.14
C GLU A 123 41.59 -1.58 14.38
N LYS A 124 42.18 -0.69 13.56
CA LYS A 124 43.43 -0.98 12.83
C LYS A 124 44.70 -0.60 13.59
N ALA A 125 44.58 -0.12 14.83
CA ALA A 125 45.69 0.41 15.63
C ALA A 125 46.06 -0.48 16.84
N SER A 126 45.63 -1.73 16.88
CA SER A 126 46.08 -2.74 17.88
C SER A 126 46.68 -3.96 17.21
#